data_AF-A0AAE0V883-F1
#
_entry.id   AF-A0AAE0V883-F1
#
_cell.length_a   1.000
_cell.length_b   1.000
_cell.length_c   1.000
_cell.angle_alpha   90.00
_cell.angle_beta   90.00
_cell.angle_gamma   90.00
#
_symmetry.space_group_name_H-M   'P 1'
#
loop_
_entity.id
_entity.type
_entity.pdbx_description
1 polymer ?
#
loop_
_entity_poly.entity_id
_entity_poly.type
_entity_poly.pdbx_seq_one_letter_code
_entity_poly.pdbx_strand_id
1 'polypeptide(L)'
;MHSSNHIVKFTDDTTVVGLISKNDESAYREEVQRLTAGCRANSLSLNVNKTKEMVVDFRRAQSDHCPLFIDGSHVEIIKSTKNSLVCI
;
A
#
# COMPACT_ATOMS: atom_id res chain seq x y z
N MET A 1 -8.41 7.85 -11.22
CA MET A 1 -7.01 7.74 -10.76
C MET A 1 -6.77 8.87 -9.78
N HIS A 2 -6.31 8.55 -8.57
CA HIS A 2 -5.93 9.58 -7.61
C HIS A 2 -4.62 10.22 -8.05
N SER A 3 -4.59 11.53 -8.26
CA SER A 3 -3.40 12.26 -8.73
C SER A 3 -2.21 12.22 -7.76
N SER A 4 -2.44 11.75 -6.53
CA SER A 4 -1.45 11.62 -5.47
C SER A 4 -0.76 10.26 -5.39
N ASN A 5 -1.23 9.25 -6.14
CA ASN A 5 -0.69 7.90 -6.07
C ASN A 5 0.16 7.58 -7.30
N HIS A 6 1.30 6.92 -7.09
CA HIS A 6 2.17 6.46 -8.16
C HIS A 6 2.21 4.93 -8.16
N ILE A 7 2.00 4.32 -9.32
CA ILE A 7 2.10 2.87 -9.49
C ILE A 7 3.34 2.58 -10.32
N VAL A 8 4.24 1.77 -9.77
CA VAL A 8 5.45 1.31 -10.47
C VAL A 8 5.33 -0.20 -10.65
N LYS A 9 5.44 -0.67 -11.89
CA LYS A 9 5.36 -2.11 -12.22
C LYS A 9 6.70 -2.57 -12.79
N PHE A 10 7.29 -3.57 -12.15
CA PHE A 10 8.34 -4.41 -12.70
C PHE A 10 7.72 -5.75 -13.14
N THR A 11 8.47 -6.60 -13.84
CA THR A 11 7.93 -7.84 -14.46
C THR A 11 7.16 -8.70 -13.47
N ASP A 12 7.67 -8.82 -12.24
CA ASP A 12 7.12 -9.71 -11.21
C ASP A 12 6.63 -8.95 -9.97
N ASP A 13 7.09 -7.72 -9.78
CA ASP A 13 6.77 -6.88 -8.62
C ASP A 13 5.91 -5.69 -9.03
N THR A 14 4.87 -5.40 -8.25
CA THR A 14 4.08 -4.18 -8.41
C THR A 14 4.11 -3.39 -7.12
N THR A 15 4.51 -2.13 -7.21
CA THR A 15 4.55 -1.21 -6.08
C THR A 15 3.49 -0.13 -6.24
N VAL A 16 2.65 0.01 -5.21
CA VAL A 16 1.65 1.10 -5.12
C VAL A 16 2.11 2.08 -4.08
N VAL A 17 2.42 3.30 -4.50
CA VAL A 17 2.87 4.39 -3.65
C VAL A 17 1.72 5.36 -3.39
N GLY A 18 1.31 5.52 -2.14
CA GLY A 18 0.30 6.49 -1.73
C GLY A 18 0.83 7.57 -0.81
N LEU A 19 0.46 8.84 -1.09
CA LEU A 19 0.70 9.93 -0.15
C LEU A 19 -0.48 10.03 0.84
N ILE A 20 -0.17 9.90 2.14
CA ILE A 20 -1.16 10.08 3.21
C ILE A 20 -1.21 11.55 3.61
N SER A 21 -2.38 12.17 3.50
CA SER A 21 -2.60 13.57 3.88
C SER A 21 -3.70 13.66 4.93
N LYS A 22 -3.50 14.47 5.97
CA LYS A 22 -4.46 14.64 7.08
C LYS A 22 -4.91 13.32 7.73
N ASN A 23 -4.03 12.31 7.76
CA ASN A 23 -4.34 10.97 8.26
C ASN A 23 -5.41 10.21 7.46
N ASP A 24 -5.68 10.65 6.23
CA ASP A 24 -6.59 9.98 5.30
C ASP A 24 -5.80 9.06 4.36
N GLU A 25 -6.03 7.76 4.52
CA GLU A 25 -5.40 6.69 3.75
C GLU A 25 -6.32 6.13 2.66
N SER A 26 -7.51 6.71 2.49
CA SER A 26 -8.56 6.18 1.60
C SER A 26 -8.08 6.07 0.16
N ALA A 27 -7.37 7.09 -0.34
CA ALA A 27 -6.85 7.08 -1.70
C ALA A 27 -5.86 5.95 -1.95
N TYR A 28 -4.96 5.68 -1.00
CA TYR A 28 -4.02 4.57 -1.06
C TYR A 28 -4.75 3.22 -1.02
N ARG A 29 -5.66 3.04 -0.06
CA ARG A 29 -6.44 1.80 0.08
C ARG A 29 -7.28 1.47 -1.14
N GLU A 30 -7.90 2.47 -1.75
CA GLU A 30 -8.69 2.30 -2.97
C GLU A 30 -7.80 1.85 -4.15
N GLU A 31 -6.56 2.35 -4.22
CA GLU A 31 -5.61 1.90 -5.24
C GLU A 31 -5.15 0.46 -5.01
N VAL A 32 -4.89 0.07 -3.76
CA VAL A 32 -4.59 -1.32 -3.41
C VAL A 32 -5.75 -2.23 -3.80
N GLN A 33 -6.99 -1.84 -3.49
CA GLN A 33 -8.19 -2.60 -3.88
C GLN A 33 -8.33 -2.73 -5.39
N ARG A 34 -8.09 -1.65 -6.15
CA ARG A 34 -8.08 -1.70 -7.62
C ARG A 34 -7.02 -2.66 -8.15
N LEU A 35 -5.81 -2.63 -7.59
CA LEU A 35 -4.75 -3.54 -7.98
C LEU A 35 -5.16 -5.00 -7.71
N THR A 36 -5.66 -5.30 -6.52
CA THR A 36 -6.12 -6.64 -6.16
C THR A 36 -7.25 -7.13 -7.06
N ALA A 37 -8.23 -6.26 -7.37
CA ALA A 37 -9.30 -6.58 -8.31
C ALA A 37 -8.77 -6.83 -9.73
N GLY A 38 -7.81 -6.03 -10.20
CA GLY A 38 -7.15 -6.22 -11.49
C GLY A 38 -6.36 -7.53 -11.58
N CYS A 39 -5.65 -7.91 -10.51
CA CYS A 39 -4.98 -9.20 -10.43
C CYS A 39 -5.98 -10.36 -10.53
N ARG A 40 -7.07 -10.31 -9.76
CA ARG A 40 -8.14 -11.33 -9.81
C ARG A 40 -8.77 -11.47 -11.18
N ALA A 41 -9.09 -10.34 -11.82
CA ALA A 41 -9.66 -10.33 -13.18
C ALA A 41 -8.71 -10.99 -14.21
N ASN A 42 -7.40 -10.89 -13.98
CA ASN A 42 -6.37 -11.49 -14.83
C ASN A 42 -5.94 -12.90 -14.37
N SER A 43 -6.67 -13.53 -13.44
CA SER A 43 -6.30 -14.83 -12.86
C SER A 43 -4.91 -14.87 -12.19
N LEU A 44 -4.42 -13.71 -11.74
CA LEU A 44 -3.19 -13.56 -10.97
C LEU A 44 -3.52 -13.59 -9.47
N SER A 45 -2.77 -14.37 -8.70
CA SER A 45 -2.86 -14.39 -7.25
C SER A 45 -1.76 -13.54 -6.62
N LEU A 46 -2.12 -12.58 -5.77
CA LEU A 46 -1.15 -11.85 -4.95
C LEU A 46 -0.66 -12.73 -3.79
N ASN A 47 0.64 -12.77 -3.55
CA ASN A 47 1.22 -13.48 -2.41
C ASN A 47 1.32 -12.54 -1.20
N VAL A 48 0.26 -12.48 -0.39
CA VAL A 48 0.17 -11.58 0.78
C VAL A 48 1.32 -11.78 1.77
N ASN A 49 1.85 -13.00 1.90
CA ASN A 49 2.98 -13.27 2.79
C ASN A 49 4.29 -12.59 2.34
N LYS A 50 4.44 -12.39 1.02
CA LYS A 50 5.56 -11.65 0.43
C LYS A 50 5.31 -10.15 0.32
N THR A 51 4.05 -9.73 0.26
CA THR A 51 3.67 -8.31 0.28
C THR A 51 3.98 -7.68 1.62
N LYS A 52 4.59 -6.50 1.60
CA LYS A 52 4.91 -5.72 2.80
C LYS A 52 4.38 -4.32 2.62
N GLU A 53 3.67 -3.81 3.61
CA GLU A 53 3.27 -2.41 3.65
C GLU A 53 4.37 -1.61 4.34
N MET A 54 5.17 -0.88 3.57
CA MET A 54 6.13 0.05 4.16
C MET A 54 5.39 1.33 4.50
N VAL A 55 5.37 1.75 5.76
CA VAL A 55 4.81 3.05 6.17
C VAL A 55 5.93 3.91 6.70
N VAL A 56 5.96 5.15 6.22
CA VAL A 56 6.88 6.13 6.76
C VAL A 56 6.15 7.40 7.13
N ASP A 57 6.41 7.90 8.33
CA ASP A 57 5.70 9.03 8.94
C ASP A 57 6.71 10.07 9.45
N PHE A 58 6.68 11.27 8.85
CA PHE A 58 7.55 12.39 9.23
C PHE A 58 7.04 13.18 10.44
N ARG A 59 5.82 12.90 10.94
CA ARG A 59 5.28 13.63 12.08
C ARG A 59 6.05 13.28 13.35
N ARG A 60 6.27 14.29 14.21
CA ARG A 60 6.93 14.11 15.52
C ARG A 60 6.18 13.11 16.41
N ALA A 61 4.85 13.10 16.29
CA ALA A 61 3.99 12.08 16.88
C ALA A 61 3.49 11.20 15.74
N GLN A 62 3.95 9.94 15.73
CA GLN A 62 3.47 8.95 14.78
C GLN A 62 2.00 8.66 15.09
N SER A 63 1.16 8.56 14.05
CA SER A 63 -0.19 8.03 14.22
C SER A 63 -0.17 6.51 14.12
N ASP A 64 -1.11 5.86 14.78
CA ASP A 64 -1.43 4.47 14.44
C ASP A 64 -2.06 4.42 13.04
N HIS A 65 -1.48 3.60 12.19
CA HIS A 65 -2.02 3.29 10.87
C HIS A 65 -2.93 2.07 11.00
N CYS A 66 -4.12 2.12 10.41
CA CYS A 66 -5.02 0.96 10.46
C CYS A 66 -4.42 -0.18 9.60
N PRO A 67 -4.42 -1.42 10.09
CA PRO A 67 -3.84 -2.54 9.35
C PRO A 67 -4.44 -2.71 7.95
N LEU A 68 -3.58 -2.98 6.95
CA LEU A 68 -4.00 -3.31 5.60
C LEU A 68 -4.37 -4.80 5.50
N PHE A 69 -5.51 -5.06 4.87
CA PHE A 69 -5.96 -6.41 4.54
C PHE A 69 -6.06 -6.56 3.02
N ILE A 70 -5.42 -7.60 2.49
CA ILE A 70 -5.58 -8.05 1.11
C ILE A 70 -6.22 -9.43 1.18
N ASP A 71 -7.39 -9.57 0.58
CA ASP A 71 -8.14 -10.84 0.52
C ASP A 71 -8.39 -11.47 1.91
N GLY A 72 -8.66 -10.61 2.91
CA GLY A 72 -8.89 -11.02 4.29
C GLY A 72 -7.62 -11.41 5.06
N SER A 73 -6.46 -11.37 4.41
CA SER A 73 -5.15 -11.64 5.04
C SER A 73 -4.46 -10.33 5.41
N HIS A 74 -3.89 -10.30 6.61
CA HIS A 74 -3.17 -9.14 7.14
C HIS A 74 -1.81 -8.97 6.42
N VAL A 75 -1.54 -7.77 5.92
CA VAL A 75 -0.25 -7.41 5.33
C VAL A 75 0.71 -6.98 6.42
N GLU A 76 1.94 -7.52 6.43
CA GLU A 76 2.96 -7.10 7.40
C GLU A 76 3.38 -5.65 7.15
N ILE A 77 3.31 -4.82 8.20
CA ILE A 77 3.76 -3.43 8.16
C ILE A 77 5.24 -3.36 8.55
N ILE A 78 6.06 -2.79 7.68
CA ILE A 78 7.47 -2.50 7.93
C ILE A 78 7.61 -1.00 8.18
N LYS A 79 8.06 -0.62 9.38
CA LYS A 79 8.38 0.77 9.72
C LYS A 79 9.83 1.07 9.35
N SER A 80 10.08 2.13 8.58
CA SER A 80 11.43 2.60 8.21
C SER A 80 11.62 4.08 8.55
N THR A 81 12.84 4.48 8.94
CA THR A 81 13.17 5.84 9.43
C THR A 81 13.72 6.79 8.35
N LYS A 82 13.59 6.46 7.06
CA LYS A 82 13.94 7.37 5.95
C LYS A 82 12.82 7.44 4.90
N ASN A 83 12.00 8.49 5.03
CA ASN A 83 11.07 9.13 4.08
C ASN A 83 9.63 8.61 3.87
N SER A 84 8.61 9.48 4.10
CA SER A 84 7.15 9.16 4.02
C SER A 84 6.64 8.74 2.66
N LEU A 85 6.50 7.42 2.49
CA LEU A 85 5.84 6.74 1.38
C LEU A 85 5.11 5.52 1.95
N VAL A 86 3.89 5.24 1.48
CA VAL A 86 3.23 3.96 1.72
C VAL A 86 3.35 3.10 0.48
N CYS A 87 4.06 1.98 0.57
CA CYS A 87 4.32 1.08 -0.56
C CYS A 87 3.87 -0.35 -0.22
N ILE A 88 3.12 -1.00 -1.11
CA ILE A 88 3.00 -2.49 -1.16
C ILE A 88 3.90 -3.09 -2.23
#